data_AF-A0AAW3BRG1-F1
#
_entry.id   AF-A0AAW3BRG1-F1
#
_cell.length_a   1.000
_cell.length_b   1.000
_cell.length_c   1.000
_cell.angle_alpha   90.00
_cell.angle_beta   90.00
_cell.angle_gamma   90.00
#
_symmetry.space_group_name_H-M   'P 1'
#
loop_
_entity.id
_entity.type
_entity.pdbx_description
1 polymer ?
#
loop_
_entity_poly.entity_id
_entity_poly.type
_entity_poly.pdbx_seq_one_letter_code
_entity_poly.pdbx_strand_id
1 'polypeptide(L)'
;MIRLLALLRCASFGVREDRQALARHHLSLLDKRHWKLTTPSRALPVVEVLMRSGVLMDRLEKSSTKPLACLIPSMTKKERSLVEKLSYVLHQTLPPTASPIDRNARREDETIHAAYSVACATGTCTIDVLVDAIFVRHLRSPSSALMLLELVVSRCVKVSWTRGKPCLSKELLDSICDLLAQHEQSLDFRAIWFLLSLLSATPHLSDSQITPSAGKRLFRLCVHRIHHLLPLLAVEDHLLAYLQLARIEGYEKPFIVLGEMERLLLSTSLCDYTGVSTNVLLRFMTMPFAARHADLNLRLCAGWCAVSRITDFTQEECLAAFTIVAALHEGCSAESATAAAPLRHWETLHDALFAQVFFIAHDLTAADCFRILDQSELINISGWGITVPQMLLEKLKKRILSECKRCAIDECCAPETAELLLCVALGLQALMQRYTVLPSNAVDEHAVAECIALLEGCITLAPSHG
;
A
#
# COMPACT_ATOMS: atom_id res chain seq x y z
N MET A 1 26.51 20.10 12.66
CA MET A 1 27.13 18.98 11.91
C MET A 1 26.20 17.79 11.63
N ILE A 2 25.07 17.61 12.32
CA ILE A 2 24.12 16.51 12.06
C ILE A 2 23.13 16.83 10.91
N ARG A 3 22.96 18.11 10.56
CA ARG A 3 22.08 18.56 9.46
C ARG A 3 22.65 18.41 8.03
N LEU A 4 23.96 18.18 7.86
CA LEU A 4 24.55 17.89 6.53
C LEU A 4 24.46 16.39 6.17
N LEU A 5 24.38 15.50 7.17
CA LEU A 5 24.28 14.04 6.98
C LEU A 5 22.85 13.56 6.64
N ALA A 6 21.81 14.34 6.97
CA ALA A 6 20.44 14.06 6.52
C ALA A 6 20.21 14.52 5.07
N LEU A 7 20.81 15.65 4.67
CA LEU A 7 20.78 16.16 3.30
C LEU A 7 21.61 15.29 2.34
N LEU A 8 22.71 14.69 2.83
CA LEU A 8 23.49 13.69 2.08
C LEU A 8 22.84 12.29 2.00
N ARG A 9 21.79 12.00 2.80
CA ARG A 9 20.98 10.77 2.67
C ARG A 9 19.84 10.89 1.66
N CYS A 10 19.51 12.11 1.23
CA CYS A 10 18.57 12.38 0.14
C CYS A 10 19.25 12.53 -1.24
N ALA A 11 20.57 12.28 -1.31
CA ALA A 11 21.34 12.34 -2.54
C ALA A 11 22.14 11.04 -2.76
N SER A 12 21.50 9.87 -2.69
CA SER A 12 22.03 8.67 -3.37
C SER A 12 21.53 8.65 -4.81
N PHE A 13 22.10 9.55 -5.61
CA PHE A 13 22.42 9.24 -7.00
C PHE A 13 23.11 7.87 -7.02
N GLY A 14 22.44 6.88 -7.60
CA GLY A 14 22.94 5.50 -7.69
C GLY A 14 21.87 4.57 -8.25
N VAL A 15 20.66 4.57 -7.69
CA VAL A 15 19.59 3.65 -8.16
C VAL A 15 19.01 4.08 -9.52
N ARG A 16 18.98 5.38 -9.83
CA ARG A 16 18.43 5.90 -11.10
C ARG A 16 19.40 5.73 -12.27
N GLU A 17 20.70 5.90 -12.03
CA GLU A 17 21.75 5.68 -13.02
C GLU A 17 21.99 4.18 -13.25
N ASP A 18 21.95 3.36 -12.19
CA ASP A 18 21.97 1.90 -12.33
C ASP A 18 20.71 1.37 -13.01
N ARG A 19 19.51 1.88 -12.69
CA ARG A 19 18.27 1.47 -13.39
C ARG A 19 18.21 1.97 -14.83
N GLN A 20 18.75 3.15 -15.15
CA GLN A 20 18.85 3.60 -16.54
C GLN A 20 19.94 2.87 -17.31
N ALA A 21 21.08 2.53 -16.69
CA ALA A 21 22.13 1.70 -17.30
C ALA A 21 21.62 0.27 -17.53
N LEU A 22 20.90 -0.29 -16.55
CA LEU A 22 20.23 -1.58 -16.66
C LEU A 22 19.14 -1.53 -17.73
N ALA A 23 18.31 -0.49 -17.79
CA ALA A 23 17.29 -0.32 -18.82
C ALA A 23 17.89 -0.15 -20.24
N ARG A 24 19.01 0.58 -20.37
CA ARG A 24 19.77 0.71 -21.63
C ARG A 24 20.39 -0.63 -22.05
N HIS A 25 20.90 -1.42 -21.11
CA HIS A 25 21.37 -2.78 -21.36
C HIS A 25 20.22 -3.74 -21.71
N HIS A 26 19.06 -3.62 -21.05
CA HIS A 26 17.85 -4.38 -21.38
C HIS A 26 17.34 -4.07 -22.78
N LEU A 27 17.29 -2.79 -23.16
CA LEU A 27 16.89 -2.35 -24.50
C LEU A 27 17.89 -2.81 -25.57
N SER A 28 19.20 -2.85 -25.26
CA SER A 28 20.20 -3.39 -26.20
C SER A 28 20.12 -4.91 -26.36
N LEU A 29 19.65 -5.64 -25.35
CA LEU A 29 19.40 -7.09 -25.38
C LEU A 29 18.07 -7.45 -26.09
N LEU A 30 17.10 -6.55 -26.08
CA LEU A 30 15.82 -6.67 -26.81
C LEU A 30 15.92 -6.30 -28.29
N ASP A 31 17.03 -5.70 -28.73
CA ASP A 31 17.26 -5.39 -30.14
C ASP A 31 17.45 -6.70 -30.95
N LYS A 32 16.53 -6.95 -31.89
CA LYS A 32 16.38 -8.20 -32.65
C LYS A 32 17.66 -8.65 -33.38
N ARG A 33 18.62 -7.75 -33.58
CA ARG A 33 19.93 -8.02 -34.20
C ARG A 33 20.84 -8.93 -33.35
N HIS A 34 20.59 -9.02 -32.04
CA HIS A 34 21.39 -9.84 -31.11
C HIS A 34 20.82 -11.25 -30.87
N TRP A 35 19.66 -11.57 -31.43
CA TRP A 35 18.92 -12.82 -31.22
C TRP A 35 19.38 -14.00 -32.09
N LYS A 36 20.69 -14.10 -32.40
CA LYS A 36 21.25 -15.35 -32.93
C LYS A 36 21.42 -16.33 -31.77
N LEU A 37 20.35 -17.07 -31.46
CA LEU A 37 20.23 -18.10 -30.43
C LEU A 37 21.04 -19.39 -30.73
N THR A 38 22.05 -19.32 -31.60
CA THR A 38 22.81 -20.49 -32.06
C THR A 38 23.90 -20.95 -31.08
N THR A 39 24.20 -20.19 -30.02
CA THR A 39 25.24 -20.53 -29.04
C THR A 39 24.80 -20.31 -27.58
N PRO A 40 24.94 -21.32 -26.69
CA PRO A 40 24.47 -21.27 -25.29
C PRO A 40 25.05 -20.11 -24.46
N SER A 41 26.30 -19.74 -24.71
CA SER A 41 27.01 -18.67 -23.99
C SER A 41 26.40 -17.27 -24.18
N ARG A 42 25.65 -17.06 -25.27
CA ARG A 42 24.94 -15.79 -25.53
C ARG A 42 23.50 -15.78 -25.00
N ALA A 43 22.90 -16.95 -24.84
CA ALA A 43 21.52 -17.10 -24.35
C ALA A 43 21.42 -17.03 -22.82
N LEU A 44 22.44 -17.53 -22.11
CA LEU A 44 22.45 -17.61 -20.64
C LEU A 44 22.28 -16.26 -19.91
N PRO A 45 22.98 -15.17 -20.29
CA PRO A 45 22.79 -13.88 -19.64
C PRO A 45 21.38 -13.29 -19.86
N VAL A 46 20.78 -13.56 -21.03
CA VAL A 46 19.42 -13.12 -21.36
C VAL A 46 18.38 -13.88 -20.54
N VAL A 47 18.55 -15.19 -20.36
CA VAL A 47 17.69 -16.03 -19.51
C VAL A 47 17.82 -15.64 -18.04
N GLU A 48 19.03 -15.35 -17.56
CA GLU A 48 19.27 -14.88 -16.18
C GLU A 48 18.58 -13.53 -15.91
N VAL A 49 18.64 -12.61 -16.87
CA VAL A 49 17.94 -11.32 -16.81
C VAL A 49 16.41 -11.50 -16.85
N LEU A 50 15.89 -12.35 -17.74
CA LEU A 50 14.46 -12.66 -17.83
C LEU A 50 13.93 -13.30 -16.53
N MET A 51 14.68 -14.23 -15.95
CA MET A 51 14.36 -14.87 -14.67
C MET A 51 14.44 -13.91 -13.48
N ARG A 52 15.44 -13.01 -13.43
CA ARG A 52 15.52 -11.97 -12.40
C ARG A 52 14.46 -10.89 -12.57
N SER A 53 13.96 -10.70 -13.78
CA SER A 53 12.88 -9.75 -14.10
C SER A 53 11.48 -10.31 -13.85
N GLY A 54 11.34 -11.60 -13.49
CA GLY A 54 10.03 -12.20 -13.21
C GLY A 54 9.14 -12.40 -14.45
N VAL A 55 9.70 -12.28 -15.67
CA VAL A 55 8.98 -12.64 -16.90
C VAL A 55 8.93 -14.17 -16.98
N LEU A 56 7.89 -14.77 -16.42
CA LEU A 56 7.51 -16.15 -16.75
C LEU A 56 6.99 -16.18 -18.19
N MET A 57 7.87 -16.58 -19.11
CA MET A 57 7.47 -16.95 -20.47
C MET A 57 6.83 -18.34 -20.40
N ASP A 58 5.50 -18.41 -20.31
CA ASP A 58 4.68 -19.66 -20.35
C ASP A 58 5.04 -20.63 -21.48
N ARG A 59 5.71 -20.15 -22.54
CA ARG A 59 6.15 -20.98 -23.67
C ARG A 59 7.54 -21.59 -23.49
N LEU A 60 8.36 -21.11 -22.56
CA LEU A 60 9.69 -21.65 -22.29
C LEU A 60 9.62 -22.94 -21.45
N GLU A 61 8.68 -23.08 -20.51
CA GLU A 61 8.57 -24.30 -19.69
C GLU A 61 8.28 -25.56 -20.52
N LYS A 62 7.43 -25.45 -21.55
CA LYS A 62 7.12 -26.56 -22.46
C LYS A 62 8.12 -26.71 -23.61
N SER A 63 8.76 -25.63 -24.08
CA SER A 63 9.68 -25.68 -25.22
C SER A 63 11.16 -25.84 -24.86
N SER A 64 11.57 -25.65 -23.59
CA SER A 64 13.00 -25.64 -23.21
C SER A 64 13.47 -26.90 -22.51
N THR A 65 12.59 -27.64 -21.84
CA THR A 65 12.96 -28.85 -21.09
C THR A 65 13.49 -29.97 -21.98
N LYS A 66 12.85 -30.21 -23.14
CA LYS A 66 13.33 -31.22 -24.11
C LYS A 66 14.62 -30.79 -24.85
N PRO A 67 14.76 -29.57 -25.39
CA PRO A 67 15.99 -29.15 -26.06
C PRO A 67 17.19 -28.93 -25.13
N LEU A 68 17.00 -28.44 -23.91
CA LEU A 68 18.09 -28.30 -22.92
C LEU A 68 18.64 -29.65 -22.48
N ALA A 69 17.76 -30.65 -22.29
CA ALA A 69 18.17 -32.02 -21.98
C ALA A 69 18.97 -32.66 -23.13
N CYS A 70 18.61 -32.37 -24.39
CA CYS A 70 19.36 -32.83 -25.56
C CYS A 70 20.76 -32.19 -25.70
N LEU A 71 21.03 -31.06 -25.05
CA LEU A 71 22.33 -30.35 -25.12
C LEU A 71 23.29 -30.73 -23.98
N ILE A 72 22.85 -31.50 -22.98
CA ILE A 72 23.66 -31.98 -21.84
C ILE A 72 25.01 -32.59 -22.24
N PRO A 73 25.12 -33.39 -23.33
CA PRO A 73 26.41 -33.97 -23.74
C PRO A 73 27.44 -32.94 -24.23
N SER A 74 26.98 -31.76 -24.67
CA SER A 74 27.82 -30.70 -25.25
C SER A 74 28.22 -29.61 -24.24
N MET A 75 27.72 -29.71 -23.00
CA MET A 75 27.88 -28.68 -21.97
C MET A 75 29.10 -28.95 -21.08
N THR A 76 29.79 -27.87 -20.76
CA THR A 76 30.84 -27.87 -19.73
C THR A 76 30.26 -28.18 -18.35
N LYS A 77 31.11 -28.63 -17.43
CA LYS A 77 30.71 -29.03 -16.07
C LYS A 77 30.05 -27.89 -15.29
N LYS A 78 30.45 -26.63 -15.55
CA LYS A 78 29.86 -25.43 -14.95
C LYS A 78 28.48 -25.12 -15.53
N GLU A 79 28.29 -25.27 -16.84
CA GLU A 79 27.00 -25.08 -17.50
C GLU A 79 25.98 -26.14 -17.06
N ARG A 80 26.39 -27.40 -16.91
CA ARG A 80 25.54 -28.46 -16.35
C ARG A 80 25.09 -28.16 -14.93
N SER A 81 26.01 -27.71 -14.06
CA SER A 81 25.67 -27.31 -12.69
C SER A 81 24.70 -26.13 -12.64
N LEU A 82 24.84 -25.17 -13.57
CA LEU A 82 23.92 -24.05 -13.70
C LEU A 82 22.54 -24.49 -14.21
N VAL A 83 22.49 -25.40 -15.19
CA VAL A 83 21.25 -25.99 -15.70
C VAL A 83 20.54 -26.80 -14.63
N GLU A 84 21.25 -27.58 -13.80
CA GLU A 84 20.67 -28.29 -12.65
C GLU A 84 20.10 -27.34 -11.59
N LYS A 85 20.82 -26.23 -11.31
CA LYS A 85 20.32 -25.19 -10.41
C LYS A 85 19.09 -24.48 -10.98
N LEU A 86 19.07 -24.26 -12.30
CA LEU A 86 17.96 -23.63 -13.01
C LEU A 86 16.76 -24.57 -13.18
N SER A 87 16.99 -25.88 -13.37
CA SER A 87 15.92 -26.87 -13.40
C SER A 87 15.23 -27.00 -12.04
N TYR A 88 15.96 -26.79 -10.94
CA TYR A 88 15.37 -26.74 -9.60
C TYR A 88 14.46 -25.51 -9.40
N VAL A 89 14.69 -24.43 -10.17
CA VAL A 89 13.87 -23.21 -10.17
C VAL A 89 12.70 -23.32 -11.16
N LEU A 90 12.84 -24.11 -12.22
CA LEU A 90 11.83 -24.32 -13.26
C LEU A 90 10.97 -25.59 -13.03
N HIS A 91 11.32 -26.46 -12.08
CA HIS A 91 10.56 -27.64 -11.69
C HIS A 91 10.37 -27.75 -10.17
N GLN A 92 9.16 -27.45 -9.71
CA GLN A 92 8.50 -28.17 -8.62
C GLN A 92 7.09 -28.60 -9.06
N THR A 93 6.99 -29.30 -10.18
CA THR A 93 5.99 -30.38 -10.23
C THR A 93 6.60 -31.56 -9.48
N LEU A 94 6.42 -31.60 -8.16
CA LEU A 94 6.35 -32.91 -7.52
C LEU A 94 5.25 -33.68 -8.27
N PRO A 95 5.49 -34.95 -8.67
CA PRO A 95 4.42 -35.75 -9.22
C PRO A 95 3.27 -35.73 -8.19
N PRO A 96 2.00 -35.69 -8.61
CA PRO A 96 0.92 -35.92 -7.68
C PRO A 96 1.14 -37.33 -7.14
N THR A 97 1.73 -37.45 -5.96
CA THR A 97 1.51 -38.63 -5.13
C THR A 97 0.03 -38.60 -4.83
N ALA A 98 -0.74 -39.25 -5.70
CA ALA A 98 -2.05 -39.75 -5.38
C ALA A 98 -1.82 -40.71 -4.20
N SER A 99 -1.85 -40.17 -2.99
CA SER A 99 -2.01 -40.99 -1.81
C SER A 99 -3.40 -41.62 -1.91
N PRO A 100 -3.53 -42.90 -1.54
CA PRO A 100 -4.83 -43.54 -1.49
C PRO A 100 -5.74 -42.68 -0.61
N ILE A 101 -6.98 -42.52 -1.05
CA ILE A 101 -8.04 -41.76 -0.36
C ILE A 101 -8.16 -42.30 1.07
N ASP A 102 -7.47 -41.65 2.00
CA ASP A 102 -7.55 -42.01 3.39
C ASP A 102 -8.83 -41.40 3.97
N ARG A 103 -9.63 -42.22 4.67
CA ARG A 103 -10.90 -41.79 5.29
C ARG A 103 -10.69 -40.69 6.33
N ASN A 104 -9.46 -40.59 6.85
CA ASN A 104 -9.07 -39.56 7.79
C ASN A 104 -9.14 -38.16 7.15
N ALA A 105 -8.77 -37.97 5.88
CA ALA A 105 -8.67 -36.66 5.21
C ALA A 105 -9.98 -35.84 5.13
N ARG A 106 -11.17 -36.47 5.17
CA ARG A 106 -12.44 -35.72 5.25
C ARG A 106 -12.65 -35.08 6.62
N ARG A 107 -12.00 -35.64 7.65
CA ARG A 107 -12.14 -35.22 9.04
C ARG A 107 -11.45 -33.89 9.30
N GLU A 108 -10.32 -33.60 8.66
CA GLU A 108 -9.59 -32.34 8.86
C GLU A 108 -10.37 -31.15 8.28
N ASP A 109 -10.86 -31.26 7.03
CA ASP A 109 -11.73 -30.25 6.43
C ASP A 109 -13.00 -30.02 7.28
N GLU A 110 -13.69 -31.09 7.69
CA GLU A 110 -14.87 -31.01 8.56
C GLU A 110 -14.56 -30.36 9.90
N THR A 111 -13.39 -30.63 10.48
CA THR A 111 -12.95 -30.04 11.75
C THR A 111 -12.78 -28.53 11.61
N ILE A 112 -12.11 -28.07 10.56
CA ILE A 112 -11.91 -26.63 10.31
C ILE A 112 -13.25 -25.95 9.99
N HIS A 113 -14.08 -26.54 9.15
CA HIS A 113 -15.39 -26.00 8.81
C HIS A 113 -16.31 -25.88 10.03
N ALA A 114 -16.35 -26.90 10.88
CA ALA A 114 -17.14 -26.86 12.11
C ALA A 114 -16.64 -25.77 13.06
N ALA A 115 -15.33 -25.70 13.29
CA ALA A 115 -14.72 -24.67 14.15
C ALA A 115 -15.00 -23.26 13.61
N TYR A 116 -14.81 -23.04 12.31
CA TYR A 116 -15.07 -21.76 11.64
C TYR A 116 -16.54 -21.35 11.74
N SER A 117 -17.47 -22.29 11.52
CA SER A 117 -18.90 -22.02 11.63
C SER A 117 -19.31 -21.60 13.03
N VAL A 118 -18.78 -22.26 14.07
CA VAL A 118 -19.02 -21.90 15.48
C VAL A 118 -18.39 -20.55 15.81
N ALA A 119 -17.20 -20.28 15.28
CA ALA A 119 -16.53 -18.99 15.42
C ALA A 119 -17.36 -17.84 14.83
N CYS A 120 -17.89 -18.00 13.62
CA CYS A 120 -18.75 -16.99 12.99
C CYS A 120 -20.06 -16.78 13.76
N ALA A 121 -20.62 -17.83 14.35
CA ALA A 121 -21.89 -17.75 15.06
C ALA A 121 -21.77 -17.16 16.47
N THR A 122 -20.68 -17.44 17.19
CA THR A 122 -20.56 -17.13 18.62
C THR A 122 -19.39 -16.21 18.97
N GLY A 123 -18.53 -15.89 18.00
CA GLY A 123 -17.27 -15.15 18.22
C GLY A 123 -16.20 -15.95 18.96
N THR A 124 -16.44 -17.25 19.24
CA THR A 124 -15.50 -18.12 19.95
C THR A 124 -15.50 -19.52 19.35
N CYS A 125 -14.39 -20.25 19.42
CA CYS A 125 -14.37 -21.67 19.07
C CYS A 125 -13.21 -22.41 19.77
N THR A 126 -13.28 -23.73 19.79
CA THR A 126 -12.20 -24.60 20.30
C THR A 126 -11.73 -25.54 19.20
N ILE A 127 -10.41 -25.70 19.06
CA ILE A 127 -9.80 -26.65 18.14
C ILE A 127 -8.97 -27.65 18.96
N ASP A 128 -9.42 -28.90 18.96
CA ASP A 128 -8.87 -29.98 19.78
C ASP A 128 -7.88 -30.91 19.08
N VAL A 129 -7.54 -30.57 17.83
CA VAL A 129 -6.58 -31.29 17.00
C VAL A 129 -5.26 -30.54 16.93
N LEU A 130 -4.16 -31.28 16.78
CA LEU A 130 -2.85 -30.68 16.48
C LEU A 130 -2.87 -30.20 15.03
N VAL A 131 -2.72 -28.88 14.84
CA VAL A 131 -2.60 -28.29 13.50
C VAL A 131 -1.12 -28.05 13.21
N ASP A 132 -0.55 -28.91 12.38
CA ASP A 132 0.82 -28.82 11.88
C ASP A 132 0.86 -28.94 10.35
N ALA A 133 2.06 -28.99 9.77
CA ALA A 133 2.20 -29.14 8.32
C ALA A 133 1.62 -30.46 7.79
N ILE A 134 1.57 -31.52 8.61
CA ILE A 134 0.98 -32.80 8.22
C ILE A 134 -0.54 -32.65 8.16
N PHE A 135 -1.17 -32.04 9.17
CA PHE A 135 -2.60 -31.72 9.17
C PHE A 135 -2.99 -30.94 7.91
N VAL A 136 -2.25 -29.88 7.59
CA VAL A 136 -2.53 -29.04 6.41
C VAL A 136 -2.42 -29.83 5.10
N ARG A 137 -1.46 -30.75 4.98
CA ARG A 137 -1.32 -31.60 3.78
C ARG A 137 -2.51 -32.55 3.56
N HIS A 138 -3.31 -32.81 4.59
CA HIS A 138 -4.51 -33.63 4.48
C HIS A 138 -5.76 -32.81 4.14
N LEU A 139 -5.72 -31.48 4.23
CA LEU A 139 -6.80 -30.62 3.76
C LEU A 139 -6.98 -30.79 2.26
N ARG A 140 -8.23 -30.92 1.82
CA ARG A 140 -8.58 -31.05 0.40
C ARG A 140 -9.19 -29.79 -0.17
N SER A 141 -9.85 -28.99 0.67
CA SER A 141 -10.49 -27.77 0.21
C SER A 141 -9.59 -26.54 0.40
N PRO A 142 -9.39 -25.71 -0.65
CA PRO A 142 -8.73 -24.42 -0.52
C PRO A 142 -9.48 -23.49 0.46
N SER A 143 -10.81 -23.63 0.58
CA SER A 143 -11.60 -22.86 1.55
C SER A 143 -11.22 -23.20 3.00
N SER A 144 -10.97 -24.48 3.31
CA SER A 144 -10.55 -24.90 4.65
C SER A 144 -9.19 -24.32 5.01
N ALA A 145 -8.26 -24.23 4.05
CA ALA A 145 -6.97 -23.59 4.29
C ALA A 145 -7.10 -22.09 4.56
N LEU A 146 -7.98 -21.38 3.84
CA LEU A 146 -8.28 -19.97 4.10
C LEU A 146 -8.97 -19.76 5.47
N MET A 147 -9.96 -20.59 5.80
CA MET A 147 -10.63 -20.57 7.11
C MET A 147 -9.65 -20.86 8.25
N LEU A 148 -8.74 -21.82 8.05
CA LEU A 148 -7.68 -22.11 9.01
C LEU A 148 -6.78 -20.89 9.21
N LEU A 149 -6.30 -20.27 8.13
CA LEU A 149 -5.49 -19.05 8.23
C LEU A 149 -6.21 -17.96 8.99
N GLU A 150 -7.49 -17.73 8.69
CA GLU A 150 -8.31 -16.75 9.40
C GLU A 150 -8.44 -17.07 10.89
N LEU A 151 -8.72 -18.32 11.28
CA LEU A 151 -8.79 -18.72 12.69
C LEU A 151 -7.46 -18.55 13.44
N VAL A 152 -6.33 -18.73 12.74
CA VAL A 152 -5.00 -18.55 13.35
C VAL A 152 -4.69 -17.07 13.59
N VAL A 153 -5.17 -16.17 12.73
CA VAL A 153 -4.75 -14.75 12.74
C VAL A 153 -5.84 -13.77 13.18
N SER A 154 -7.09 -14.21 13.24
CA SER A 154 -8.23 -13.36 13.59
C SER A 154 -8.13 -12.83 15.02
N ARG A 155 -8.43 -11.54 15.16
CA ARG A 155 -8.57 -10.85 16.44
C ARG A 155 -10.03 -10.76 16.90
N CYS A 156 -10.96 -10.97 15.98
CA CYS A 156 -12.39 -10.87 16.23
C CYS A 156 -12.97 -12.18 16.81
N VAL A 157 -12.23 -13.28 16.67
CA VAL A 157 -12.64 -14.59 17.16
C VAL A 157 -11.69 -15.04 18.27
N LYS A 158 -12.23 -15.45 19.41
CA LYS A 158 -11.45 -16.10 20.47
C LYS A 158 -11.34 -17.60 20.18
N VAL A 159 -10.18 -18.01 19.68
CA VAL A 159 -9.90 -19.43 19.37
C VAL A 159 -9.10 -20.07 20.50
N SER A 160 -9.64 -21.13 21.12
CA SER A 160 -8.95 -21.96 22.10
C SER A 160 -8.25 -23.13 21.42
N TRP A 161 -6.91 -23.13 21.46
CA TRP A 161 -6.07 -24.17 20.87
C TRP A 161 -5.57 -25.14 21.96
N THR A 162 -6.20 -26.30 22.12
CA THR A 162 -5.86 -27.20 23.25
C THR A 162 -4.55 -27.96 23.05
N ARG A 163 -4.06 -28.02 21.81
CA ARG A 163 -2.75 -28.58 21.44
C ARG A 163 -1.68 -27.52 21.15
N GLY A 164 -1.95 -26.26 21.51
CA GLY A 164 -1.10 -25.12 21.20
C GLY A 164 -1.45 -24.47 19.87
N LYS A 165 -1.36 -23.13 19.82
CA LYS A 165 -1.64 -22.36 18.61
C LYS A 165 -0.61 -22.71 17.51
N PRO A 166 -1.04 -23.01 16.27
CA PRO A 166 -0.11 -23.32 15.19
C PRO A 166 0.77 -22.12 14.88
N CYS A 167 2.07 -22.39 14.70
CA CYS A 167 3.01 -21.39 14.19
C CYS A 167 2.85 -21.29 12.67
N LEU A 168 2.79 -20.07 12.14
CA LEU A 168 2.82 -19.81 10.70
C LEU A 168 4.25 -19.96 10.15
N SER A 169 4.83 -21.14 10.35
CA SER A 169 6.16 -21.48 9.87
C SER A 169 6.17 -21.61 8.35
N LYS A 170 7.36 -21.60 7.77
CA LYS A 170 7.54 -21.81 6.34
C LYS A 170 6.92 -23.14 5.89
N GLU A 171 7.11 -24.22 6.61
CA GLU A 171 6.60 -25.55 6.23
C GLU A 171 5.06 -25.60 6.20
N LEU A 172 4.41 -24.94 7.16
CA LEU A 172 2.96 -24.86 7.23
C LEU A 172 2.42 -24.01 6.08
N LEU A 173 2.98 -22.82 5.87
CA LEU A 173 2.59 -21.92 4.78
C LEU A 173 2.87 -22.54 3.41
N ASP A 174 4.00 -23.23 3.23
CA ASP A 174 4.34 -23.93 2.00
C ASP A 174 3.31 -25.02 1.69
N SER A 175 2.84 -25.76 2.70
CA SER A 175 1.80 -26.79 2.54
C SER A 175 0.45 -26.17 2.17
N ILE A 176 0.11 -25.00 2.74
CA ILE A 176 -1.08 -24.23 2.32
C ILE A 176 -0.92 -23.77 0.86
N CYS A 177 0.25 -23.23 0.50
CA CYS A 177 0.53 -22.78 -0.87
C CYS A 177 0.38 -23.92 -1.88
N ASP A 178 0.85 -25.12 -1.55
CA ASP A 178 0.73 -26.29 -2.43
C ASP A 178 -0.74 -26.62 -2.72
N LEU A 179 -1.60 -26.60 -1.69
CA LEU A 179 -3.04 -26.85 -1.84
C LEU A 179 -3.73 -25.75 -2.66
N LEU A 180 -3.39 -24.48 -2.38
CA LEU A 180 -3.95 -23.33 -3.08
C LEU A 180 -3.51 -23.28 -4.55
N ALA A 181 -2.26 -23.65 -4.86
CA ALA A 181 -1.75 -23.70 -6.22
C ALA A 181 -2.45 -24.79 -7.06
N GLN A 182 -2.78 -25.94 -6.46
CA GLN A 182 -3.55 -26.99 -7.13
C GLN A 182 -4.96 -26.54 -7.52
N HIS A 183 -5.55 -25.64 -6.72
CA HIS A 183 -6.89 -25.11 -6.92
C HIS A 183 -6.86 -23.61 -7.20
N GLU A 184 -5.85 -23.13 -7.91
CA GLU A 184 -5.63 -21.68 -8.07
C GLU A 184 -6.86 -20.96 -8.65
N GLN A 185 -7.64 -21.63 -9.50
CA GLN A 185 -8.86 -21.08 -10.08
C GLN A 185 -9.96 -20.76 -9.06
N SER A 186 -9.96 -21.42 -7.89
CA SER A 186 -10.92 -21.13 -6.81
C SER A 186 -10.53 -19.93 -5.95
N LEU A 187 -9.31 -19.39 -6.13
CA LEU A 187 -8.90 -18.15 -5.48
C LEU A 187 -9.54 -16.97 -6.20
N ASP A 188 -10.58 -16.41 -5.59
CA ASP A 188 -11.18 -15.15 -6.00
C ASP A 188 -10.36 -13.95 -5.48
N PHE A 189 -10.74 -12.75 -5.92
CA PHE A 189 -10.05 -11.54 -5.50
C PHE A 189 -10.07 -11.33 -3.98
N ARG A 190 -11.18 -11.68 -3.31
CA ARG A 190 -11.34 -11.52 -1.86
C ARG A 190 -10.36 -12.41 -1.09
N ALA A 191 -10.20 -13.66 -1.50
CA ALA A 191 -9.22 -14.57 -0.93
C ALA A 191 -7.79 -14.01 -1.09
N ILE A 192 -7.44 -13.52 -2.29
CA ILE A 192 -6.10 -12.98 -2.54
C ILE A 192 -5.86 -11.70 -1.74
N TRP A 193 -6.87 -10.84 -1.65
CA TRP A 193 -6.84 -9.62 -0.84
C TRP A 193 -6.55 -9.93 0.63
N PHE A 194 -7.25 -10.93 1.19
CA PHE A 194 -7.02 -11.41 2.54
C PHE A 194 -5.58 -11.92 2.73
N LEU A 195 -5.10 -12.75 1.80
CA LEU A 195 -3.73 -13.29 1.86
C LEU A 195 -2.66 -12.19 1.76
N LEU A 196 -2.83 -11.21 0.86
CA LEU A 196 -1.93 -10.07 0.78
C LEU A 196 -1.96 -9.21 2.04
N SER A 197 -3.14 -8.99 2.60
CA SER A 197 -3.30 -8.25 3.86
C SER A 197 -2.56 -8.96 4.99
N LEU A 198 -2.68 -10.29 5.07
CA LEU A 198 -1.96 -11.12 6.03
C LEU A 198 -0.44 -11.03 5.86
N LEU A 199 0.06 -11.03 4.63
CA LEU A 199 1.49 -10.90 4.32
C LEU A 199 2.03 -9.48 4.55
N SER A 200 1.17 -8.47 4.52
CA SER A 200 1.53 -7.06 4.70
C SER A 200 1.63 -6.61 6.16
N ALA A 201 1.32 -7.49 7.12
CA ALA A 201 1.17 -7.15 8.52
C ALA A 201 2.37 -6.36 9.07
N THR A 202 2.15 -5.07 9.35
CA THR A 202 3.08 -4.19 10.06
C THR A 202 3.34 -4.71 11.47
N PRO A 203 4.57 -4.53 11.99
CA PRO A 203 5.06 -5.20 13.20
C PRO A 203 4.25 -4.92 14.48
N HIS A 204 3.34 -3.95 14.47
CA HIS A 204 2.50 -3.58 15.61
C HIS A 204 1.14 -4.29 15.68
N LEU A 205 0.77 -5.10 14.67
CA LEU A 205 -0.61 -5.58 14.49
C LEU A 205 -0.82 -7.10 14.55
N SER A 206 0.18 -7.92 14.90
CA SER A 206 -0.06 -9.35 15.19
C SER A 206 1.09 -10.01 15.97
N ASP A 207 0.76 -10.80 17.00
CA ASP A 207 1.71 -11.68 17.71
C ASP A 207 2.20 -12.86 16.85
N SER A 208 1.58 -13.10 15.69
CA SER A 208 1.95 -14.13 14.72
C SER A 208 2.45 -13.49 13.43
N GLN A 209 3.65 -12.91 13.45
CA GLN A 209 4.23 -12.31 12.25
C GLN A 209 4.70 -13.39 11.27
N ILE A 210 4.14 -13.41 10.06
CA ILE A 210 4.70 -14.17 8.95
C ILE A 210 5.97 -13.45 8.51
N THR A 211 7.13 -14.08 8.68
CA THR A 211 8.37 -13.54 8.15
C THR A 211 8.34 -13.52 6.61
N PRO A 212 8.95 -12.53 5.94
CA PRO A 212 8.95 -12.47 4.47
C PRO A 212 9.55 -13.73 3.81
N SER A 213 10.50 -14.39 4.48
CA SER A 213 11.09 -15.65 4.00
C SER A 213 10.11 -16.82 4.04
N ALA A 214 9.23 -16.87 5.04
CA ALA A 214 8.17 -17.89 5.15
C ALA A 214 7.00 -17.59 4.20
N GLY A 215 6.62 -16.32 4.04
CA GLY A 215 5.51 -15.89 3.19
C GLY A 215 5.82 -15.81 1.68
N LYS A 216 7.08 -16.02 1.26
CA LYS A 216 7.54 -15.75 -0.11
C LYS A 216 6.79 -16.53 -1.19
N ARG A 217 6.46 -17.80 -0.96
CA ARG A 217 5.71 -18.63 -1.92
C ARG A 217 4.26 -18.17 -2.04
N LEU A 218 3.63 -17.87 -0.91
CA LEU A 218 2.25 -17.36 -0.86
C LEU A 218 2.12 -16.01 -1.57
N PHE A 219 3.08 -15.11 -1.33
CA PHE A 219 3.14 -13.82 -2.03
C PHE A 219 3.22 -14.00 -3.55
N ARG A 220 4.11 -14.89 -4.03
CA ARG A 220 4.24 -15.18 -5.47
C ARG A 220 2.97 -15.75 -6.06
N LEU A 221 2.30 -16.66 -5.35
CA LEU A 221 1.00 -17.20 -5.77
C LEU A 221 -0.05 -16.09 -5.89
N CYS A 222 -0.14 -15.20 -4.91
CA CYS A 222 -1.07 -14.06 -4.94
C CYS A 222 -0.80 -13.13 -6.13
N VAL A 223 0.47 -12.80 -6.39
CA VAL A 223 0.87 -11.98 -7.54
C VAL A 223 0.53 -12.64 -8.86
N HIS A 224 0.80 -13.95 -8.99
CA HIS A 224 0.49 -14.73 -10.19
C HIS A 224 -1.02 -14.74 -10.45
N ARG A 225 -1.81 -15.01 -9.41
CA ARG A 225 -3.27 -15.04 -9.53
C ARG A 225 -3.86 -13.67 -9.85
N ILE A 226 -3.35 -12.59 -9.23
CA ILE A 226 -3.77 -11.23 -9.56
C ILE A 226 -3.51 -10.93 -11.03
N HIS A 227 -2.32 -11.26 -11.54
CA HIS A 227 -1.98 -11.05 -12.94
C HIS A 227 -2.99 -11.74 -13.89
N HIS A 228 -3.41 -12.96 -13.56
CA HIS A 228 -4.47 -13.65 -14.31
C HIS A 228 -5.85 -13.02 -14.18
N LEU A 229 -6.17 -12.46 -13.02
CA LEU A 229 -7.45 -11.83 -12.77
C LEU A 229 -7.56 -10.41 -13.34
N LEU A 230 -6.44 -9.71 -13.59
CA LEU A 230 -6.45 -8.31 -14.06
C LEU A 230 -7.51 -8.02 -15.13
N PRO A 231 -7.62 -8.76 -16.23
CA PRO A 231 -8.60 -8.41 -17.29
C PRO A 231 -10.06 -8.49 -16.84
N LEU A 232 -10.34 -9.16 -15.72
CA LEU A 232 -11.67 -9.45 -15.19
C LEU A 232 -12.02 -8.63 -13.95
N LEU A 233 -11.04 -7.96 -13.33
CA LEU A 233 -11.27 -7.20 -12.10
C LEU A 233 -12.05 -5.92 -12.39
N ALA A 234 -12.97 -5.56 -11.49
CA ALA A 234 -13.55 -4.22 -11.49
C ALA A 234 -12.48 -3.16 -11.21
N VAL A 235 -12.74 -1.89 -11.52
CA VAL A 235 -11.78 -0.80 -11.27
C VAL A 235 -11.44 -0.68 -9.79
N GLU A 236 -12.42 -0.87 -8.90
CA GLU A 236 -12.18 -0.84 -7.46
C GLU A 236 -11.23 -1.96 -7.01
N ASP A 237 -11.46 -3.19 -7.47
CA ASP A 237 -10.59 -4.33 -7.15
C ASP A 237 -9.17 -4.14 -7.71
N HIS A 238 -9.05 -3.56 -8.91
CA HIS A 238 -7.75 -3.17 -9.48
C HIS A 238 -7.01 -2.18 -8.58
N LEU A 239 -7.69 -1.12 -8.13
CA LEU A 239 -7.11 -0.09 -7.27
C LEU A 239 -6.69 -0.65 -5.92
N LEU A 240 -7.54 -1.49 -5.32
CA LEU A 240 -7.22 -2.22 -4.10
C LEU A 240 -5.95 -3.04 -4.30
N ALA A 241 -5.93 -3.93 -5.30
CA ALA A 241 -4.79 -4.78 -5.60
C ALA A 241 -3.49 -3.97 -5.77
N TYR A 242 -3.56 -2.86 -6.51
CA TYR A 242 -2.45 -1.94 -6.68
C TYR A 242 -1.97 -1.36 -5.33
N LEU A 243 -2.89 -0.86 -4.50
CA LEU A 243 -2.57 -0.29 -3.18
C LEU A 243 -1.80 -1.27 -2.30
N GLN A 244 -2.20 -2.55 -2.26
CA GLN A 244 -1.49 -3.55 -1.46
C GLN A 244 -0.11 -3.87 -2.02
N LEU A 245 -0.02 -4.22 -3.30
CA LEU A 245 1.24 -4.61 -3.92
C LEU A 245 2.27 -3.47 -3.92
N ALA A 246 1.81 -2.23 -4.10
CA ALA A 246 2.67 -1.05 -4.05
C ALA A 246 3.19 -0.76 -2.64
N ARG A 247 2.44 -1.07 -1.58
CA ARG A 247 2.82 -0.80 -0.17
C ARG A 247 3.51 -1.96 0.53
N ILE A 248 3.31 -3.21 0.11
CA ILE A 248 3.86 -4.38 0.81
C ILE A 248 5.39 -4.33 0.90
N GLU A 249 5.96 -4.51 2.09
CA GLU A 249 7.40 -4.47 2.33
C GLU A 249 7.97 -5.87 2.54
N GLY A 250 9.29 -6.03 2.41
CA GLY A 250 9.98 -7.32 2.63
C GLY A 250 9.95 -8.31 1.46
N TYR A 251 9.14 -8.04 0.42
CA TYR A 251 9.09 -8.84 -0.81
C TYR A 251 9.64 -8.09 -2.02
N GLU A 252 10.09 -8.84 -3.02
CA GLU A 252 10.47 -8.29 -4.33
C GLU A 252 9.23 -7.65 -4.99
N LYS A 253 9.31 -6.38 -5.38
CA LYS A 253 8.18 -5.65 -5.97
C LYS A 253 7.80 -6.27 -7.32
N PRO A 254 6.51 -6.64 -7.54
CA PRO A 254 6.06 -7.26 -8.78
C PRO A 254 5.87 -6.20 -9.87
N PHE A 255 6.96 -5.60 -10.34
CA PHE A 255 6.95 -4.42 -11.20
C PHE A 255 6.26 -4.64 -12.56
N ILE A 256 6.19 -5.87 -13.08
CA ILE A 256 5.44 -6.19 -14.30
C ILE A 256 3.95 -6.02 -14.05
N VAL A 257 3.43 -6.69 -13.02
CA VAL A 257 2.01 -6.64 -12.66
C VAL A 257 1.60 -5.23 -12.26
N LEU A 258 2.44 -4.54 -11.48
CA LEU A 258 2.22 -3.14 -11.14
C LEU A 258 2.23 -2.25 -12.38
N GLY A 259 3.18 -2.42 -13.30
CA GLY A 259 3.24 -1.63 -14.53
C GLY A 259 2.05 -1.88 -15.46
N GLU A 260 1.54 -3.11 -15.50
CA GLU A 260 0.32 -3.42 -16.24
C GLU A 260 -0.92 -2.79 -15.60
N MET A 261 -1.07 -2.87 -14.27
CA MET A 261 -2.12 -2.17 -13.53
C MET A 261 -2.06 -0.67 -13.78
N GLU A 262 -0.88 -0.06 -13.69
CA GLU A 262 -0.65 1.37 -13.95
C GLU A 262 -1.10 1.76 -15.36
N ARG A 263 -0.74 0.97 -16.37
CA ARG A 263 -1.18 1.17 -17.76
C ARG A 263 -2.70 1.06 -17.90
N LEU A 264 -3.31 0.06 -17.27
CA LEU A 264 -4.76 -0.15 -17.30
C LEU A 264 -5.48 1.04 -16.66
N LEU A 265 -5.07 1.45 -15.45
CA LEU A 265 -5.63 2.59 -14.74
C LEU A 265 -5.54 3.90 -15.54
N LEU A 266 -4.44 4.15 -16.25
CA LEU A 266 -4.33 5.32 -17.12
C LEU A 266 -5.26 5.27 -18.34
N SER A 267 -5.62 4.07 -18.81
CA SER A 267 -6.53 3.86 -19.94
C SER A 267 -8.01 3.75 -19.57
N THR A 268 -8.31 3.56 -18.27
CA THR A 268 -9.67 3.44 -17.74
C THR A 268 -10.45 4.73 -17.96
N SER A 269 -11.73 4.61 -18.34
CA SER A 269 -12.58 5.78 -18.55
C SER A 269 -12.95 6.43 -17.22
N LEU A 270 -13.13 7.76 -17.19
CA LEU A 270 -13.53 8.46 -15.96
C LEU A 270 -14.87 7.96 -15.39
N CYS A 271 -15.77 7.52 -16.27
CA CYS A 271 -17.05 6.94 -15.88
C CYS A 271 -16.88 5.68 -15.04
N ASP A 272 -15.85 4.87 -15.28
CA ASP A 272 -15.64 3.64 -14.51
C ASP A 272 -15.16 3.93 -13.07
N TYR A 273 -14.58 5.11 -12.83
CA TYR A 273 -14.18 5.55 -11.49
C TYR A 273 -15.35 6.04 -10.62
N THR A 274 -16.50 6.37 -11.21
CA THR A 274 -17.65 6.86 -10.43
C THR A 274 -18.25 5.78 -9.53
N GLY A 275 -18.05 4.50 -9.87
CA GLY A 275 -18.48 3.36 -9.06
C GLY A 275 -17.52 2.96 -7.94
N VAL A 276 -16.30 3.51 -7.92
CA VAL A 276 -15.27 3.16 -6.93
C VAL A 276 -15.54 3.86 -5.60
N SER A 277 -15.45 3.16 -4.47
CA SER A 277 -15.56 3.78 -3.15
C SER A 277 -14.60 4.97 -2.93
N THR A 278 -15.10 6.03 -2.28
CA THR A 278 -14.35 7.28 -2.03
C THR A 278 -13.01 7.03 -1.34
N ASN A 279 -13.02 6.23 -0.27
CA ASN A 279 -11.83 5.91 0.50
C ASN A 279 -10.71 5.27 -0.35
N VAL A 280 -11.07 4.30 -1.20
CA VAL A 280 -10.13 3.62 -2.08
C VAL A 280 -9.56 4.59 -3.12
N LEU A 281 -10.42 5.42 -3.70
CA LEU A 281 -10.00 6.40 -4.70
C LEU A 281 -9.02 7.42 -4.11
N LEU A 282 -9.33 8.01 -2.95
CA LEU A 282 -8.44 8.98 -2.29
C LEU A 282 -7.12 8.35 -1.85
N ARG A 283 -7.15 7.11 -1.34
CA ARG A 283 -5.92 6.36 -1.03
C ARG A 283 -5.06 6.09 -2.25
N PHE A 284 -5.68 5.83 -3.40
CA PHE A 284 -4.96 5.68 -4.66
C PHE A 284 -4.35 7.01 -5.14
N MET A 285 -5.12 8.10 -5.11
CA MET A 285 -4.70 9.42 -5.59
C MET A 285 -3.51 9.99 -4.82
N THR A 286 -3.32 9.57 -3.56
CA THR A 286 -2.15 9.92 -2.73
C THR A 286 -0.92 9.04 -2.99
N MET A 287 -1.03 7.97 -3.79
CA MET A 287 0.12 7.11 -4.11
C MET A 287 1.13 7.82 -5.02
N PRO A 288 2.43 7.51 -4.91
CA PRO A 288 3.46 8.13 -5.74
C PRO A 288 3.23 8.00 -7.25
N PHE A 289 2.55 6.95 -7.70
CA PHE A 289 2.16 6.81 -9.10
C PHE A 289 1.09 7.83 -9.50
N ALA A 290 -0.05 7.86 -8.82
CA ALA A 290 -1.13 8.79 -9.14
C ALA A 290 -0.66 10.25 -9.00
N ALA A 291 0.13 10.56 -7.96
CA ALA A 291 0.71 11.89 -7.76
C ALA A 291 1.63 12.35 -8.92
N ARG A 292 2.31 11.43 -9.62
CA ARG A 292 3.09 11.76 -10.83
C ARG A 292 2.21 11.98 -12.05
N HIS A 293 0.99 11.46 -12.06
CA HIS A 293 0.02 11.59 -13.14
C HIS A 293 -1.03 12.65 -12.77
N ALA A 294 -0.57 13.90 -12.62
CA ALA A 294 -1.40 15.02 -12.18
C ALA A 294 -2.67 15.22 -13.03
N ASP A 295 -2.60 14.96 -14.34
CA ASP A 295 -3.78 14.97 -15.23
C ASP A 295 -4.87 13.97 -14.80
N LEU A 296 -4.49 12.74 -14.42
CA LEU A 296 -5.44 11.76 -13.90
C LEU A 296 -6.07 12.28 -12.60
N ASN A 297 -5.25 12.79 -11.68
CA ASN A 297 -5.75 13.35 -10.42
C ASN A 297 -6.67 14.56 -10.63
N LEU A 298 -6.36 15.47 -11.57
CA LEU A 298 -7.24 16.58 -11.93
C LEU A 298 -8.60 16.07 -12.42
N ARG A 299 -8.59 15.13 -13.37
CA ARG A 299 -9.83 14.55 -13.92
C ARG A 299 -10.65 13.81 -12.86
N LEU A 300 -10.00 13.10 -11.94
CA LEU A 300 -10.65 12.42 -10.81
C LEU A 300 -11.23 13.42 -9.80
N CYS A 301 -10.50 14.47 -9.44
CA CYS A 301 -10.97 15.54 -8.55
C CYS A 301 -12.20 16.22 -9.13
N ALA A 302 -12.17 16.62 -10.40
CA ALA A 302 -13.32 17.23 -11.07
C ALA A 302 -14.59 16.35 -11.01
N GLY A 303 -14.44 15.03 -10.94
CA GLY A 303 -15.54 14.07 -10.77
C GLY A 303 -16.19 14.05 -9.38
N TRP A 304 -15.56 14.61 -8.34
CA TRP A 304 -16.11 14.56 -6.97
C TRP A 304 -17.42 15.35 -6.81
N CYS A 305 -17.55 16.48 -7.51
CA CYS A 305 -18.75 17.32 -7.44
C CYS A 305 -19.89 16.79 -8.32
N ALA A 306 -19.58 16.10 -9.42
CA ALA A 306 -20.58 15.62 -10.37
C ALA A 306 -21.53 14.56 -9.77
N VAL A 307 -21.14 13.91 -8.67
CA VAL A 307 -21.91 12.85 -8.00
C VAL A 307 -22.25 13.22 -6.54
N SER A 308 -22.10 14.51 -6.16
CA SER A 308 -22.21 14.97 -4.76
C SER A 308 -21.32 14.20 -3.77
N ARG A 309 -20.28 13.50 -4.23
CA ARG A 309 -19.48 12.57 -3.42
C ARG A 309 -18.79 13.28 -2.26
N ILE A 310 -18.42 14.54 -2.46
CA ILE A 310 -17.73 15.38 -1.47
C ILE A 310 -18.58 15.65 -0.22
N THR A 311 -19.92 15.56 -0.29
CA THR A 311 -20.77 15.84 0.87
C THR A 311 -20.71 14.75 1.93
N ASP A 312 -20.29 13.54 1.55
CA ASP A 312 -20.30 12.34 2.38
C ASP A 312 -18.90 11.98 2.89
N PHE A 313 -17.92 12.87 2.73
CA PHE A 313 -16.56 12.62 3.15
C PHE A 313 -16.46 12.54 4.67
N THR A 314 -15.82 11.47 5.15
CA THR A 314 -15.35 11.38 6.54
C THR A 314 -14.22 12.38 6.80
N GLN A 315 -13.89 12.61 8.08
CA GLN A 315 -12.76 13.47 8.48
C GLN A 315 -11.45 13.11 7.76
N GLU A 316 -11.10 11.82 7.71
CA GLU A 316 -9.89 11.35 7.04
C GLU A 316 -9.92 11.60 5.52
N GLU A 317 -11.09 11.40 4.90
CA GLU A 317 -11.28 11.61 3.47
C GLU A 317 -11.20 13.10 3.10
N CYS A 318 -11.76 13.99 3.92
CA CYS A 318 -11.62 15.44 3.78
C CYS A 318 -10.15 15.87 3.82
N LEU A 319 -9.37 15.35 4.77
CA LEU A 319 -7.95 15.67 4.90
C LEU A 319 -7.13 15.15 3.69
N ALA A 320 -7.43 13.93 3.23
CA ALA A 320 -6.81 13.36 2.05
C ALA A 320 -7.16 14.17 0.79
N ALA A 321 -8.43 14.53 0.61
CA ALA A 321 -8.90 15.33 -0.51
C ALA A 321 -8.25 16.71 -0.53
N PHE A 322 -8.15 17.38 0.63
CA PHE A 322 -7.48 18.67 0.75
C PHE A 322 -6.00 18.58 0.39
N THR A 323 -5.31 17.54 0.88
CA THR A 323 -3.90 17.29 0.54
C THR A 323 -3.71 17.06 -0.96
N ILE A 324 -4.59 16.29 -1.61
CA ILE A 324 -4.52 16.06 -3.05
C ILE A 324 -4.73 17.36 -3.82
N VAL A 325 -5.76 18.15 -3.48
CA VAL A 325 -6.05 19.42 -4.15
C VAL A 325 -4.90 20.39 -3.98
N ALA A 326 -4.35 20.55 -2.78
CA ALA A 326 -3.19 21.41 -2.53
C ALA A 326 -1.95 20.99 -3.35
N ALA A 327 -1.68 19.69 -3.47
CA ALA A 327 -0.59 19.18 -4.30
C ALA A 327 -0.81 19.45 -5.81
N LEU A 328 -2.07 19.43 -6.27
CA LEU A 328 -2.41 19.82 -7.64
C LEU A 328 -2.18 21.32 -7.87
N HIS A 329 -2.48 22.17 -6.88
CA HIS A 329 -2.19 23.60 -6.95
C HIS A 329 -0.68 23.91 -6.99
N GLU A 330 0.14 23.11 -6.31
CA GLU A 330 1.60 23.22 -6.38
C GLU A 330 2.15 22.74 -7.73
N GLY A 331 1.61 21.65 -8.28
CA GLY A 331 2.18 20.96 -9.44
C GLY A 331 1.57 21.31 -10.80
N CYS A 332 0.41 21.98 -10.86
CA CYS A 332 -0.33 22.21 -12.10
C CYS A 332 -0.56 23.70 -12.41
N SER A 333 -0.58 24.01 -13.71
CA SER A 333 -0.97 25.33 -14.21
C SER A 333 -2.49 25.45 -14.40
N ALA A 334 -2.96 26.69 -14.52
CA ALA A 334 -4.35 27.01 -14.89
C ALA A 334 -4.77 26.36 -16.23
N GLU A 335 -3.86 26.25 -17.18
CA GLU A 335 -4.11 25.61 -18.48
C GLU A 335 -4.40 24.12 -18.32
N SER A 336 -3.62 23.40 -17.49
CA SER A 336 -3.87 21.99 -17.19
C SER A 336 -5.20 21.79 -16.46
N ALA A 337 -5.51 22.65 -15.48
CA ALA A 337 -6.77 22.59 -14.75
C ALA A 337 -7.98 22.81 -15.68
N THR A 338 -7.90 23.82 -16.56
CA THR A 338 -8.97 24.15 -17.53
C THR A 338 -9.14 23.11 -18.62
N ALA A 339 -8.08 22.38 -18.99
CA ALA A 339 -8.16 21.23 -19.88
C ALA A 339 -8.92 20.05 -19.25
N ALA A 340 -8.80 19.86 -17.93
CA ALA A 340 -9.49 18.79 -17.21
C ALA A 340 -10.96 19.12 -16.92
N ALA A 341 -11.26 20.36 -16.53
CA ALA A 341 -12.63 20.84 -16.31
C ALA A 341 -12.74 22.36 -16.39
N PRO A 342 -13.93 22.92 -16.73
CA PRO A 342 -14.18 24.36 -16.69
C PRO A 342 -13.88 24.98 -15.31
N LEU A 343 -13.38 26.22 -15.27
CA LEU A 343 -13.06 26.94 -14.03
C LEU A 343 -14.21 26.92 -13.01
N ARG A 344 -15.45 27.12 -13.46
CA ARG A 344 -16.63 27.07 -12.58
C ARG A 344 -16.79 25.75 -11.82
N HIS A 345 -16.38 24.62 -12.41
CA HIS A 345 -16.42 23.33 -11.72
C HIS A 345 -15.36 23.26 -10.63
N TRP A 346 -14.18 23.84 -10.87
CA TRP A 346 -13.14 23.96 -9.86
C TRP A 346 -13.59 24.86 -8.70
N GLU A 347 -14.16 26.03 -8.99
CA GLU A 347 -14.73 26.92 -7.97
C GLU A 347 -15.74 26.17 -7.08
N THR A 348 -16.68 25.43 -7.69
CA THR A 348 -17.68 24.62 -6.97
C THR A 348 -17.02 23.54 -6.10
N LEU A 349 -15.95 22.92 -6.59
CA LEU A 349 -15.19 21.92 -5.84
C LEU A 349 -14.46 22.53 -4.65
N HIS A 350 -13.80 23.67 -4.84
CA HIS A 350 -13.13 24.39 -3.76
C HIS A 350 -14.12 24.83 -2.70
N ASP A 351 -15.24 25.44 -3.09
CA ASP A 351 -16.31 25.82 -2.16
C ASP A 351 -16.82 24.64 -1.34
N ALA A 352 -17.12 23.52 -2.00
CA ALA A 352 -17.60 22.32 -1.33
C ALA A 352 -16.54 21.73 -0.38
N LEU A 353 -15.28 21.68 -0.80
CA LEU A 353 -14.17 21.21 0.04
C LEU A 353 -13.96 22.11 1.26
N PHE A 354 -13.98 23.43 1.09
CA PHE A 354 -13.84 24.38 2.19
C PHE A 354 -15.01 24.30 3.16
N ALA A 355 -16.23 24.13 2.65
CA ALA A 355 -17.39 23.91 3.49
C ALA A 355 -17.25 22.63 4.32
N GLN A 356 -16.83 21.52 3.71
CA GLN A 356 -16.60 20.25 4.43
C GLN A 356 -15.55 20.41 5.53
N VAL A 357 -14.39 20.99 5.21
CA VAL A 357 -13.35 21.28 6.21
C VAL A 357 -13.90 22.19 7.31
N PHE A 358 -14.68 23.21 6.97
CA PHE A 358 -15.29 24.10 7.96
C PHE A 358 -16.21 23.35 8.92
N PHE A 359 -17.01 22.41 8.43
CA PHE A 359 -17.90 21.59 9.28
C PHE A 359 -17.11 20.70 10.23
N ILE A 360 -16.09 19.99 9.74
CA ILE A 360 -15.31 19.04 10.56
C ILE A 360 -14.22 19.71 11.41
N ALA A 361 -13.93 21.01 11.23
CA ALA A 361 -12.81 21.71 11.87
C ALA A 361 -12.76 21.58 13.42
N HIS A 362 -13.89 21.32 14.06
CA HIS A 362 -13.95 21.12 15.51
C HIS A 362 -13.37 19.77 15.96
N ASP A 363 -13.55 18.73 15.14
CA ASP A 363 -13.08 17.35 15.39
C ASP A 363 -11.62 17.13 14.95
N LEU A 364 -11.05 18.09 14.20
CA LEU A 364 -9.65 18.06 13.80
C LEU A 364 -8.71 18.27 14.98
N THR A 365 -7.56 17.61 14.92
CA THR A 365 -6.43 17.91 15.82
C THR A 365 -5.79 19.25 15.44
N ALA A 366 -5.04 19.87 16.35
CA ALA A 366 -4.24 21.05 16.03
C ALA A 366 -3.25 20.80 14.87
N ALA A 367 -2.67 19.61 14.78
CA ALA A 367 -1.77 19.22 13.69
C ALA A 367 -2.49 19.14 12.34
N ASP A 368 -3.71 18.58 12.31
CA ASP A 368 -4.54 18.56 11.11
C ASP A 368 -4.94 19.97 10.68
N CYS A 369 -5.36 20.81 11.63
CA CYS A 369 -5.68 22.21 11.38
C CYS A 369 -4.49 22.97 10.77
N PHE A 370 -3.29 22.78 11.33
CA PHE A 370 -2.08 23.42 10.82
C PHE A 370 -1.72 22.94 9.42
N ARG A 371 -1.81 21.62 9.16
CA ARG A 371 -1.58 21.06 7.82
C ARG A 371 -2.50 21.70 6.78
N ILE A 372 -3.78 21.88 7.10
CA ILE A 372 -4.73 22.54 6.19
C ILE A 372 -4.35 24.01 5.99
N LEU A 373 -3.99 24.73 7.04
CA LEU A 373 -3.57 26.14 6.95
C LEU A 373 -2.32 26.30 6.07
N ASP A 374 -1.31 25.45 6.25
CA ASP A 374 -0.08 25.46 5.46
C ASP A 374 -0.37 25.12 3.98
N GLN A 375 -1.18 24.09 3.74
CA GLN A 375 -1.60 23.69 2.38
C GLN A 375 -2.52 24.73 1.69
N SER A 376 -3.26 25.54 2.46
CA SER A 376 -4.10 26.62 1.93
C SER A 376 -3.30 27.69 1.22
N GLU A 377 -2.02 27.86 1.59
CA GLU A 377 -1.09 28.78 0.93
C GLU A 377 -0.96 28.44 -0.56
N LEU A 378 -0.77 27.16 -0.86
CA LEU A 378 -0.62 26.66 -2.23
C LEU A 378 -1.85 27.00 -3.07
N ILE A 379 -3.05 26.84 -2.50
CA ILE A 379 -4.30 27.15 -3.19
C ILE A 379 -4.39 28.65 -3.48
N ASN A 380 -4.14 29.50 -2.48
CA ASN A 380 -4.24 30.95 -2.61
C ASN A 380 -3.25 31.54 -3.64
N ILE A 381 -2.04 30.98 -3.77
CA ILE A 381 -0.99 31.52 -4.66
C ILE A 381 -0.99 30.92 -6.06
N SER A 382 -1.65 29.77 -6.27
CA SER A 382 -1.61 29.02 -7.53
C SER A 382 -2.22 29.73 -8.75
N GLY A 383 -3.08 30.73 -8.53
CA GLY A 383 -3.69 31.53 -9.60
C GLY A 383 -4.83 30.86 -10.40
N TRP A 384 -5.30 29.67 -10.02
CA TRP A 384 -6.44 29.01 -10.69
C TRP A 384 -7.54 28.46 -9.77
N GLY A 385 -7.33 28.49 -8.45
CA GLY A 385 -8.36 28.21 -7.46
C GLY A 385 -9.08 29.48 -6.99
N ILE A 386 -10.05 29.30 -6.10
CA ILE A 386 -10.64 30.42 -5.35
C ILE A 386 -9.85 30.64 -4.05
N THR A 387 -9.88 31.87 -3.55
CA THR A 387 -9.27 32.20 -2.26
C THR A 387 -9.96 31.45 -1.13
N VAL A 388 -9.17 30.85 -0.24
CA VAL A 388 -9.72 30.15 0.94
C VAL A 388 -10.48 31.13 1.83
N PRO A 389 -11.72 30.84 2.25
CA PRO A 389 -12.52 31.77 3.05
C PRO A 389 -11.85 32.16 4.37
N GLN A 390 -11.74 33.45 4.66
CA GLN A 390 -11.10 33.95 5.89
C GLN A 390 -11.74 33.34 7.15
N MET A 391 -13.05 33.13 7.17
CA MET A 391 -13.75 32.51 8.29
C MET A 391 -13.26 31.09 8.59
N LEU A 392 -12.88 30.33 7.55
CA LEU A 392 -12.32 29.00 7.72
C LEU A 392 -10.91 29.09 8.34
N LEU A 393 -10.06 29.96 7.79
CA LEU A 393 -8.69 30.16 8.27
C LEU A 393 -8.67 30.60 9.76
N GLU A 394 -9.54 31.52 10.13
CA GLU A 394 -9.73 31.96 11.52
C GLU A 394 -10.22 30.84 12.43
N LYS A 395 -11.12 29.97 11.94
CA LYS A 395 -11.64 28.85 12.72
C LYS A 395 -10.53 27.81 13.01
N LEU A 396 -9.72 27.47 12.01
CA LEU A 396 -8.59 26.55 12.17
C LEU A 396 -7.52 27.13 13.11
N LYS A 397 -7.17 28.41 12.95
CA LYS A 397 -6.25 29.12 13.86
C LYS A 397 -6.74 29.08 15.30
N LYS A 398 -8.02 29.41 15.54
CA LYS A 398 -8.62 29.36 16.88
C LYS A 398 -8.60 27.96 17.47
N ARG A 399 -8.86 26.92 16.68
CA ARG A 399 -8.80 25.52 17.14
C ARG A 399 -7.39 25.16 17.62
N ILE A 400 -6.35 25.52 16.87
CA ILE A 400 -4.94 25.32 17.27
C ILE A 400 -4.66 26.02 18.60
N LEU A 401 -4.93 27.33 18.68
CA LEU A 401 -4.64 28.12 19.88
C LEU A 401 -5.40 27.59 21.10
N SER A 402 -6.66 27.18 20.93
CA SER A 402 -7.46 26.60 22.02
C SER A 402 -6.87 25.29 22.54
N GLU A 403 -6.29 24.47 21.66
CA GLU A 403 -5.68 23.19 22.05
C GLU A 403 -4.34 23.39 22.77
N CYS A 404 -3.52 24.32 22.28
CA CYS A 404 -2.28 24.73 22.94
C CYS A 404 -2.57 25.24 24.36
N LYS A 405 -3.55 26.14 24.52
CA LYS A 405 -3.96 26.67 25.84
C LYS A 405 -4.52 25.58 26.74
N ARG A 406 -5.29 24.63 26.21
CA ARG A 406 -5.82 23.50 26.97
C ARG A 406 -4.70 22.60 27.51
N CYS A 407 -3.74 22.19 26.67
CA CYS A 407 -2.61 21.37 27.14
C CYS A 407 -1.75 22.12 28.16
N ALA A 408 -1.56 23.44 27.98
CA ALA A 408 -0.78 24.24 28.93
C ALA A 408 -1.39 24.32 30.35
N ILE A 409 -2.70 24.17 30.47
CA ILE A 409 -3.43 24.22 31.74
C ILE A 409 -3.65 22.80 32.31
N ASP A 410 -3.58 21.77 31.46
CA ASP A 410 -3.77 20.38 31.86
C ASP A 410 -2.51 19.82 32.53
N GLU A 411 -2.56 19.68 33.86
CA GLU A 411 -1.50 19.12 34.68
C GLU A 411 -1.12 17.67 34.30
N CYS A 412 -2.00 16.98 33.56
CA CYS A 412 -1.79 15.62 33.07
C CYS A 412 -1.35 15.56 31.59
N CYS A 413 -1.05 16.68 30.93
CA CYS A 413 -0.65 16.67 29.53
C CYS A 413 0.67 15.90 29.34
N ALA A 414 0.66 14.88 28.48
CA ALA A 414 1.86 14.12 28.18
C ALA A 414 2.90 15.01 27.46
N PRO A 415 4.20 14.91 27.79
CA PRO A 415 5.23 15.77 27.21
C PRO A 415 5.31 15.65 25.69
N GLU A 416 5.07 14.47 25.12
CA GLU A 416 5.03 14.26 23.67
C GLU A 416 3.89 15.05 22.99
N THR A 417 2.78 15.24 23.70
CA THR A 417 1.65 16.04 23.21
C THR A 417 2.01 17.53 23.23
N ALA A 418 2.68 18.00 24.29
CA ALA A 418 3.16 19.37 24.39
C ALA A 418 4.20 19.69 23.30
N GLU A 419 5.14 18.77 23.03
CA GLU A 419 6.14 18.90 21.95
C GLU A 419 5.51 18.98 20.57
N LEU A 420 4.51 18.13 20.28
CA LEU A 420 3.76 18.17 19.02
C LEU A 420 3.06 19.51 18.84
N LEU A 421 2.38 20.00 19.89
CA LEU A 421 1.68 21.28 19.86
C LEU A 421 2.64 22.47 19.74
N LEU A 422 3.83 22.38 20.33
CA LEU A 422 4.87 23.40 20.19
C LEU A 422 5.34 23.50 18.73
N CYS A 423 5.56 22.35 18.07
CA CYS A 423 5.91 22.31 16.65
C CYS A 423 4.81 22.95 15.79
N VAL A 424 3.54 22.68 16.11
CA VAL A 424 2.38 23.28 15.44
C VAL A 424 2.34 24.80 15.65
N ALA A 425 2.54 25.28 16.89
CA ALA A 425 2.50 26.71 17.20
C ALA A 425 3.66 27.49 16.52
N LEU A 426 4.86 26.91 16.49
CA LEU A 426 6.01 27.46 15.75
C LEU A 426 5.73 27.49 14.23
N GLY A 427 5.12 26.43 13.70
CA GLY A 427 4.68 26.38 12.30
C GLY A 427 3.67 27.49 11.99
N LEU A 428 2.69 27.70 12.87
CA LEU A 428 1.68 28.75 12.73
C LEU A 428 2.32 30.15 12.75
N GLN A 429 3.28 30.39 13.65
CA GLN A 429 4.06 31.63 13.68
C GLN A 429 4.77 31.88 12.35
N ALA A 430 5.44 30.86 11.81
CA ALA A 430 6.14 30.94 10.53
C ALA A 430 5.17 31.21 9.36
N LEU A 431 3.97 30.61 9.37
CA LEU A 431 2.94 30.84 8.34
C LEU A 431 2.41 32.29 8.39
N MET A 432 2.17 32.83 9.58
CA MET A 432 1.72 34.22 9.73
C MET A 432 2.73 35.24 9.20
N GLN A 433 4.03 34.97 9.37
CA GLN A 433 5.10 35.82 8.84
C GLN A 433 5.16 35.87 7.30
N ARG A 434 4.53 34.93 6.60
CA ARG A 434 4.47 34.89 5.13
C ARG A 434 3.33 35.74 4.54
N TYR A 435 2.32 36.11 5.32
CA TYR A 435 1.18 36.96 4.92
C TYR A 435 0.36 36.44 3.71
N THR A 436 0.46 35.16 3.36
CA THR A 436 -0.20 34.54 2.20
C THR A 436 -1.56 33.91 2.53
N VAL A 437 -1.76 33.50 3.78
CA VAL A 437 -2.96 32.80 4.25
C VAL A 437 -3.60 33.52 5.42
N LEU A 438 -2.81 33.89 6.43
CA LEU A 438 -3.30 34.61 7.60
C LEU A 438 -2.78 36.06 7.56
N PRO A 439 -3.65 37.06 7.72
CA PRO A 439 -3.19 38.43 7.96
C PRO A 439 -2.51 38.47 9.34
N SER A 440 -1.23 38.86 9.39
CA SER A 440 -0.57 39.06 10.69
C SER A 440 -1.10 40.33 11.34
N ASN A 441 -1.60 40.21 12.57
CA ASN A 441 -1.90 41.34 13.43
C ASN A 441 -1.22 41.13 14.80
N ALA A 442 -0.92 42.22 15.48
CA ALA A 442 -0.16 42.18 16.74
C ALA A 442 -0.83 41.34 17.85
N VAL A 443 -2.16 41.23 17.81
CA VAL A 443 -2.94 40.43 18.78
C VAL A 443 -2.72 38.94 18.55
N ASP A 444 -2.77 38.50 17.30
CA ASP A 444 -2.54 37.11 16.92
C ASP A 444 -1.07 36.70 17.14
N GLU A 445 -0.13 37.59 16.82
CA GLU A 445 1.30 37.35 17.09
C GLU A 445 1.57 37.16 18.58
N HIS A 446 0.93 37.99 19.42
CA HIS A 446 1.02 37.86 20.87
C HIS A 446 0.40 36.56 21.36
N ALA A 447 -0.78 36.17 20.86
CA ALA A 447 -1.46 34.95 21.26
C ALA A 447 -0.66 33.68 20.89
N VAL A 448 -0.01 33.66 19.73
CA VAL A 448 0.87 32.56 19.31
C VAL A 448 2.13 32.52 20.18
N ALA A 449 2.77 33.67 20.45
CA ALA A 449 3.95 33.74 21.32
C ALA A 449 3.64 33.29 22.77
N GLU A 450 2.48 33.66 23.30
CA GLU A 450 1.98 33.18 24.59
C GLU A 450 1.85 31.65 24.60
N CYS A 451 1.24 31.05 23.57
CA CYS A 451 1.09 29.60 23.48
C CYS A 451 2.45 28.88 23.40
N ILE A 452 3.41 29.42 22.66
CA ILE A 452 4.78 28.87 22.56
C ILE A 452 5.42 28.86 23.95
N ALA A 453 5.43 29.99 24.65
CA ALA A 453 6.04 30.11 25.98
C ALA A 453 5.40 29.17 27.01
N LEU A 454 4.07 29.01 26.95
CA LEU A 454 3.34 28.10 27.83
C LEU A 454 3.73 26.64 27.58
N LEU A 455 3.80 26.21 26.32
CA LEU A 455 4.16 24.84 25.95
C LEU A 455 5.62 24.52 26.28
N GLU A 456 6.54 25.46 26.09
CA GLU A 456 7.94 25.33 26.54
C GLU A 456 8.04 25.15 28.07
N GLY A 457 7.17 25.85 28.82
CA GLY A 457 7.03 25.67 30.27
C GLY A 457 6.61 24.26 30.66
N CYS A 458 5.63 23.66 29.96
CA CYS A 458 5.17 22.30 30.22
C CYS A 458 6.25 21.24 29.96
N ILE A 459 7.06 21.42 28.91
CA ILE A 459 8.13 20.48 28.55
C ILE A 459 9.28 20.54 29.55
N THR A 460 9.62 21.74 30.04
CA THR A 460 10.74 21.94 30.98
C THR A 460 10.41 21.52 32.43
N LEU A 461 9.13 21.41 32.78
CA LEU A 461 8.67 20.99 34.11
C LEU A 461 8.45 19.47 34.24
N ALA A 462 8.53 18.70 33.15
CA ALA A 462 8.45 17.25 33.19
C ALA A 462 9.71 16.65 33.86
N PRO A 463 9.58 15.79 34.89
CA PRO A 463 10.73 15.18 35.53
C PRO A 463 11.48 14.31 34.52
N SER A 464 12.80 14.49 34.44
CA SER A 464 13.68 13.63 33.65
C SER A 464 13.54 12.18 34.13
N HIS A 465 12.86 11.33 33.37
CA HIS A 465 12.80 9.90 33.65
C HIS A 465 14.22 9.31 33.55
N GLY A 466 14.73 8.88 34.70
CA GLY A 466 15.90 8.00 34.82
C GLY A 466 15.52 6.54 34.82
#